data_AF-A0A5Q2NIU8-F1
#
_entry.id   AF-A0A5Q2NIU8-F1
#
_cell.length_a   1.000
_cell.length_b   1.000
_cell.length_c   1.000
_cell.angle_alpha   90.00
_cell.angle_beta   90.00
_cell.angle_gamma   90.00
#
_symmetry.space_group_name_H-M   'P 1'
#
loop_
_entity.id
_entity.type
_entity.pdbx_description
1 polymer ?
#
loop_
_entity_poly.entity_id
_entity_poly.type
_entity_poly.pdbx_seq_one_letter_code
_entity_poly.pdbx_strand_id
1 'polypeptide(L)'
;MESGTVAGSVRLVYEAVSGNGLRFVHQPGPFVTPKVGSSAAEIGSEYETGADIRGVYEGEHIGVYEVNASTGAVVRFSDIALTAAQIGVAAEQLLHTQFYVSAGSVPGTAKLTLVNPSSVGAEKWRIRTVGENVYTPASGAFFDGVDYASGQDIDLDTEHPLILVAATDADNRVIRYAVAVYIPEPAVEVTLGPLHAGVGQLSLRASGELHADTTSLTNTADLLESISIGGESAPGWIQSSFVIWDSMTSTFLVQLPEATFASGQTVVVTLKPGAWKDVSGAVLEQTSCAGVVELTVPPVIPPIPPIPPIPPIPPIPPIPQIPPV
;
A
#
# COMPACT_ATOMS: atom_id res chain seq x y z
N MET A 1 -32.47 -13.77 -15.99
CA MET A 1 -31.53 -13.10 -15.08
C MET A 1 -31.40 -13.95 -13.84
N GLU A 2 -30.21 -13.97 -13.28
CA GLU A 2 -29.91 -14.54 -11.97
C GLU A 2 -29.05 -13.56 -11.17
N SER A 3 -28.82 -13.89 -9.90
CA SER A 3 -27.89 -13.13 -9.04
C SER A 3 -26.49 -13.10 -9.65
N GLY A 4 -25.89 -11.90 -9.69
CA GLY A 4 -24.49 -11.76 -10.03
C GLY A 4 -23.56 -12.25 -8.92
N THR A 5 -22.25 -12.20 -9.21
CA THR A 5 -21.21 -12.63 -8.26
C THR A 5 -20.83 -11.56 -7.24
N VAL A 6 -21.21 -10.31 -7.52
CA VAL A 6 -20.98 -9.14 -6.68
C VAL A 6 -22.30 -8.62 -6.10
N ALA A 7 -22.26 -8.02 -4.91
CA ALA A 7 -23.43 -7.36 -4.33
C ALA A 7 -23.96 -6.24 -5.24
N GLY A 8 -25.29 -6.13 -5.37
CA GLY A 8 -25.93 -5.14 -6.23
C GLY A 8 -25.73 -5.41 -7.73
N SER A 9 -25.52 -6.67 -8.11
CA SER A 9 -25.34 -7.07 -9.50
C SER A 9 -26.24 -8.23 -9.92
N VAL A 10 -26.46 -8.35 -11.23
CA VAL A 10 -27.20 -9.45 -11.86
C VAL A 10 -26.37 -10.05 -12.99
N ARG A 11 -26.74 -11.26 -13.41
CA ARG A 11 -26.13 -11.96 -14.53
C ARG A 11 -27.18 -12.47 -15.51
N LEU A 12 -26.83 -12.43 -16.78
CA LEU A 12 -27.68 -12.97 -17.84
C LEU A 12 -27.35 -14.46 -18.06
N VAL A 13 -28.40 -15.28 -18.14
CA VAL A 13 -28.31 -16.74 -18.40
C VAL A 13 -28.64 -17.06 -19.87
N TYR A 14 -28.48 -16.06 -20.74
CA TYR A 14 -28.81 -16.14 -22.17
C TYR A 14 -27.53 -16.04 -22.98
N GLU A 15 -27.38 -16.96 -23.93
CA GLU A 15 -26.30 -16.95 -24.90
C GLU A 15 -26.81 -16.40 -26.24
N ALA A 16 -26.06 -15.48 -26.84
CA ALA A 16 -26.37 -14.99 -28.18
C ALA A 16 -26.23 -16.10 -29.22
N VAL A 17 -27.00 -16.01 -30.30
CA VAL A 17 -26.83 -16.89 -31.45
C VAL A 17 -25.44 -16.66 -32.07
N SER A 18 -24.81 -17.72 -32.55
CA SER A 18 -23.50 -17.64 -33.23
C SER A 18 -23.50 -16.55 -34.32
N GLY A 19 -22.49 -15.67 -34.27
CA GLY A 19 -22.38 -14.51 -35.16
C GLY A 19 -23.03 -13.23 -34.63
N ASN A 20 -23.66 -13.28 -33.45
CA ASN A 20 -24.21 -12.11 -32.75
C ASN A 20 -23.45 -11.84 -31.45
N GLY A 21 -23.62 -10.62 -30.92
CA GLY A 21 -23.16 -10.19 -29.61
C GLY A 21 -24.31 -9.66 -28.75
N LEU A 22 -24.03 -9.41 -27.47
CA LEU A 22 -24.99 -8.86 -26.52
C LEU A 22 -24.58 -7.45 -26.10
N ARG A 23 -25.57 -6.58 -25.92
CA ARG A 23 -25.43 -5.27 -25.31
C ARG A 23 -26.51 -5.04 -24.27
N PHE A 24 -26.24 -4.21 -23.27
CA PHE A 24 -27.20 -3.92 -22.21
C PHE A 24 -27.21 -2.44 -21.81
N VAL A 25 -28.37 -2.01 -21.31
CA VAL A 25 -28.60 -0.74 -20.60
C VAL A 25 -29.54 -1.03 -19.43
N HIS A 26 -29.40 -0.34 -18.31
CA HIS A 26 -30.39 -0.37 -17.24
C HIS A 26 -30.91 1.03 -16.92
N GLN A 27 -32.18 1.12 -16.53
CA GLN A 27 -32.83 2.38 -16.14
C GLN A 27 -34.03 2.12 -15.21
N PRO A 28 -34.55 3.13 -14.48
CA PRO A 28 -35.64 2.95 -13.51
C PRO A 28 -37.02 2.53 -14.07
N GLY A 29 -37.18 2.39 -15.38
CA GLY A 29 -38.48 2.11 -16.00
C GLY A 29 -38.36 1.42 -17.35
N PRO A 30 -39.49 0.97 -17.92
CA PRO A 30 -39.50 0.14 -19.12
C PRO A 30 -38.87 0.85 -20.32
N PHE A 31 -38.29 0.05 -21.20
CA PHE A 31 -37.68 0.53 -22.43
C PHE A 31 -38.70 0.62 -23.56
N VAL A 32 -38.51 1.59 -24.45
CA VAL A 32 -39.20 1.57 -25.74
C VAL A 32 -38.56 0.50 -26.61
N THR A 33 -39.38 -0.45 -27.09
CA THR A 33 -38.90 -1.54 -27.93
C THR A 33 -38.25 -0.99 -29.21
N PRO A 34 -36.97 -1.31 -29.49
CA PRO A 34 -36.30 -0.89 -30.72
C PRO A 34 -36.87 -1.62 -31.94
N LYS A 35 -36.70 -1.03 -33.12
CA LYS A 35 -37.05 -1.69 -34.38
C LYS A 35 -35.96 -2.69 -34.76
N VAL A 36 -36.32 -3.94 -35.06
CA VAL A 36 -35.37 -4.92 -35.62
C VAL A 36 -34.70 -4.34 -36.87
N GLY A 37 -33.38 -4.49 -36.96
CA GLY A 37 -32.54 -3.94 -38.01
C GLY A 37 -32.03 -2.52 -37.74
N SER A 38 -32.48 -1.83 -36.67
CA SER A 38 -31.91 -0.55 -36.28
C SER A 38 -30.47 -0.72 -35.78
N SER A 39 -29.66 0.32 -35.94
CA SER A 39 -28.30 0.34 -35.39
C SER A 39 -28.32 0.27 -33.86
N ALA A 40 -27.43 -0.55 -33.29
CA ALA A 40 -27.14 -0.60 -31.86
C ALA A 40 -25.83 0.13 -31.48
N ALA A 41 -25.23 0.86 -32.42
CA ALA A 41 -23.90 1.46 -32.23
C ALA A 41 -23.83 2.42 -31.03
N GLU A 42 -24.94 3.09 -30.70
CA GLU A 42 -25.05 4.01 -29.56
C GLU A 42 -25.74 3.37 -28.34
N ILE A 43 -26.07 2.07 -28.39
CA ILE A 43 -26.83 1.41 -27.33
C ILE A 43 -25.87 0.78 -26.33
N GLY A 44 -25.71 1.44 -25.18
CA GLY A 44 -25.19 0.82 -23.96
C GLY A 44 -23.82 0.14 -24.07
N SER A 45 -23.55 -0.68 -23.07
CA SER A 45 -22.30 -1.43 -22.96
C SER A 45 -22.40 -2.79 -23.62
N GLU A 46 -21.28 -3.28 -24.14
CA GLU A 46 -21.17 -4.69 -24.55
C GLU A 46 -21.31 -5.59 -23.32
N TYR A 47 -21.90 -6.75 -23.53
CA TYR A 47 -22.09 -7.76 -22.50
C TYR A 47 -21.34 -9.03 -22.87
N GLU A 48 -20.39 -9.39 -22.02
CA GLU A 48 -19.78 -10.71 -22.06
C GLU A 48 -20.67 -11.70 -21.30
N THR A 49 -20.95 -12.85 -21.92
CA THR A 49 -21.82 -13.86 -21.32
C THR A 49 -21.24 -14.32 -19.99
N GLY A 50 -22.03 -14.21 -18.93
CA GLY A 50 -21.61 -14.58 -17.58
C GLY A 50 -20.93 -13.45 -16.79
N ALA A 51 -20.75 -12.25 -17.37
CA ALA A 51 -20.27 -11.09 -16.63
C ALA A 51 -21.38 -10.48 -15.73
N ASP A 52 -20.96 -9.79 -14.68
CA ASP A 52 -21.89 -9.06 -13.81
C ASP A 52 -22.32 -7.72 -14.41
N ILE A 53 -23.62 -7.48 -14.43
CA ILE A 53 -24.21 -6.16 -14.63
C ILE A 53 -24.39 -5.52 -13.25
N ARG A 54 -23.57 -4.50 -12.94
CA ARG A 54 -23.46 -3.89 -11.62
C ARG A 54 -24.26 -2.60 -11.49
N GLY A 55 -24.53 -2.19 -10.25
CA GLY A 55 -25.13 -0.89 -9.95
C GLY A 55 -26.63 -0.83 -10.25
N VAL A 56 -27.30 -1.99 -10.18
CA VAL A 56 -28.72 -2.12 -10.46
C VAL A 56 -29.53 -2.19 -9.17
N TYR A 57 -30.79 -1.76 -9.25
CA TYR A 57 -31.71 -1.74 -8.11
C TYR A 57 -33.00 -2.51 -8.40
N GLU A 58 -33.71 -2.91 -7.34
CA GLU A 58 -35.02 -3.52 -7.47
C GLU A 58 -35.99 -2.56 -8.18
N GLY A 59 -36.79 -3.10 -9.11
CA GLY A 59 -37.73 -2.32 -9.92
C GLY A 59 -37.10 -1.63 -11.13
N GLU A 60 -35.77 -1.58 -11.25
CA GLU A 60 -35.14 -1.16 -12.50
C GLU A 60 -35.38 -2.18 -13.61
N HIS A 61 -35.20 -1.71 -14.84
CA HIS A 61 -35.32 -2.50 -16.04
C HIS A 61 -33.95 -2.65 -16.68
N ILE A 62 -33.64 -3.85 -17.19
CA ILE A 62 -32.48 -4.10 -18.06
C ILE A 62 -32.99 -4.37 -19.48
N GLY A 63 -32.60 -3.50 -20.39
CA GLY A 63 -32.77 -3.68 -21.82
C GLY A 63 -31.62 -4.52 -22.36
N VAL A 64 -31.89 -5.75 -22.77
CA VAL A 64 -30.92 -6.67 -23.38
C VAL A 64 -31.12 -6.68 -24.89
N TYR A 65 -30.08 -6.34 -25.63
CA TYR A 65 -30.07 -6.28 -27.08
C TYR A 65 -29.16 -7.37 -27.62
N GLU A 66 -29.72 -8.25 -28.45
CA GLU A 66 -28.89 -9.13 -29.28
C GLU A 66 -28.65 -8.39 -30.60
N VAL A 67 -27.39 -8.33 -31.00
CA VAL A 67 -26.91 -7.49 -32.11
C VAL A 67 -26.11 -8.36 -33.07
N ASN A 68 -26.36 -8.22 -34.37
CA ASN A 68 -25.52 -8.88 -35.38
C ASN A 68 -24.09 -8.33 -35.32
N ALA A 69 -23.09 -9.20 -35.13
CA ALA A 69 -21.72 -8.76 -34.90
C ALA A 69 -21.07 -8.12 -36.15
N SER A 70 -21.56 -8.43 -37.35
CA SER A 70 -21.02 -7.88 -38.60
C SER A 70 -21.63 -6.52 -38.96
N THR A 71 -22.90 -6.29 -38.64
CA THR A 71 -23.61 -5.06 -39.05
C THR A 71 -23.91 -4.11 -37.90
N GLY A 72 -23.80 -4.55 -36.65
CA GLY A 72 -24.20 -3.78 -35.47
C GLY A 72 -25.72 -3.57 -35.37
N ALA A 73 -26.53 -4.31 -36.13
CA ALA A 73 -27.97 -4.15 -36.15
C ALA A 73 -28.66 -4.99 -35.06
N VAL A 74 -29.66 -4.44 -34.39
CA VAL A 74 -30.49 -5.14 -33.40
C VAL A 74 -31.26 -6.28 -34.08
N VAL A 75 -31.10 -7.50 -33.58
CA VAL A 75 -31.83 -8.68 -34.06
C VAL A 75 -32.91 -9.13 -33.08
N ARG A 76 -32.70 -8.94 -31.77
CA ARG A 76 -33.67 -9.20 -30.72
C ARG A 76 -33.52 -8.20 -29.58
N PHE A 77 -34.61 -8.00 -28.86
CA PHE A 77 -34.65 -7.13 -27.70
C PHE A 77 -35.51 -7.75 -26.60
N SER A 78 -35.06 -7.63 -25.36
CA SER A 78 -35.83 -7.96 -24.16
C SER A 78 -35.73 -6.83 -23.15
N ASP A 79 -36.88 -6.43 -22.61
CA ASP A 79 -36.97 -5.58 -21.43
C ASP A 79 -37.25 -6.47 -20.21
N ILE A 80 -36.37 -6.41 -19.21
CA ILE A 80 -36.43 -7.27 -18.02
C ILE A 80 -36.52 -6.40 -16.78
N ALA A 81 -37.69 -6.38 -16.14
CA ALA A 81 -37.86 -5.78 -14.81
C ALA A 81 -37.16 -6.64 -13.75
N LEU A 82 -36.35 -6.00 -12.91
CA LEU A 82 -35.57 -6.65 -11.85
C LEU A 82 -36.39 -6.80 -10.58
N THR A 83 -36.29 -7.98 -9.99
CA THR A 83 -36.82 -8.28 -8.65
C THR A 83 -35.66 -8.39 -7.65
N ALA A 84 -35.91 -8.14 -6.36
CA ALA A 84 -34.88 -8.29 -5.33
C ALA A 84 -34.19 -9.67 -5.35
N ALA A 85 -34.94 -10.74 -5.65
CA ALA A 85 -34.42 -12.11 -5.70
C ALA A 85 -33.41 -12.35 -6.84
N GLN A 86 -33.39 -11.49 -7.86
CA GLN A 86 -32.43 -11.57 -8.96
C GLN A 86 -31.15 -10.79 -8.69
N ILE A 87 -31.13 -9.90 -7.71
CA ILE A 87 -29.99 -9.03 -7.42
C ILE A 87 -29.12 -9.67 -6.34
N GLY A 88 -27.81 -9.68 -6.56
CA GLY A 88 -26.84 -10.18 -5.60
C GLY A 88 -26.94 -9.45 -4.26
N VAL A 89 -27.26 -10.20 -3.21
CA VAL A 89 -27.27 -9.71 -1.84
C VAL A 89 -25.86 -9.76 -1.29
N ALA A 90 -25.39 -8.69 -0.62
CA ALA A 90 -24.07 -8.70 -0.01
C ALA A 90 -23.89 -9.87 0.97
N ALA A 91 -22.77 -10.57 0.87
CA ALA A 91 -22.38 -11.54 1.89
C ALA A 91 -22.14 -10.84 3.23
N GLU A 92 -22.32 -11.57 4.34
CA GLU A 92 -22.06 -11.01 5.67
C GLU A 92 -20.55 -10.78 5.86
N GLN A 93 -20.17 -9.61 6.38
CA GLN A 93 -18.77 -9.33 6.65
C GLN A 93 -18.31 -10.02 7.95
N LEU A 94 -17.11 -10.56 7.96
CA LEU A 94 -16.47 -11.08 9.18
C LEU A 94 -16.09 -9.92 10.11
N LEU A 95 -16.19 -10.19 11.41
CA LEU A 95 -15.73 -9.27 12.43
C LEU A 95 -14.19 -9.28 12.50
N HIS A 96 -13.60 -8.15 12.90
CA HIS A 96 -12.14 -8.05 13.11
C HIS A 96 -11.61 -8.98 14.21
N THR A 97 -12.48 -9.58 15.02
CA THR A 97 -12.13 -10.59 16.03
C THR A 97 -12.03 -11.99 15.44
N GLN A 98 -12.50 -12.19 14.21
CA GLN A 98 -12.53 -13.48 13.52
C GLN A 98 -11.35 -13.67 12.58
N PHE A 99 -10.57 -12.61 12.32
CA PHE A 99 -9.36 -12.67 11.54
C PHE A 99 -8.34 -11.63 11.97
N TYR A 100 -7.05 -11.91 11.80
CA TYR A 100 -5.99 -10.91 11.85
C TYR A 100 -4.95 -11.19 10.76
N VAL A 101 -4.29 -10.13 10.29
CA VAL A 101 -3.23 -10.19 9.28
C VAL A 101 -1.88 -9.90 9.94
N SER A 102 -0.84 -10.59 9.47
CA SER A 102 0.53 -10.49 9.98
C SER A 102 1.53 -10.74 8.87
N ALA A 103 2.82 -10.47 9.10
CA ALA A 103 3.88 -10.82 8.16
C ALA A 103 3.94 -12.34 7.92
N GLY A 104 4.23 -12.71 6.67
CA GLY A 104 4.47 -14.10 6.31
C GLY A 104 5.86 -14.59 6.73
N SER A 105 6.14 -15.86 6.44
CA SER A 105 7.44 -16.47 6.75
C SER A 105 8.52 -16.16 5.72
N VAL A 106 8.15 -15.58 4.58
CA VAL A 106 9.07 -15.19 3.50
C VAL A 106 8.87 -13.70 3.19
N PRO A 107 9.93 -12.92 2.87
CA PRO A 107 9.77 -11.55 2.43
C PRO A 107 8.76 -11.41 1.28
N GLY A 108 7.91 -10.38 1.34
CA GLY A 108 6.85 -10.16 0.35
C GLY A 108 5.59 -11.02 0.56
N THR A 109 5.49 -11.78 1.65
CA THR A 109 4.30 -12.58 1.96
C THR A 109 3.58 -12.09 3.21
N ALA A 110 2.28 -12.38 3.32
CA ALA A 110 1.48 -12.18 4.53
C ALA A 110 0.86 -13.48 5.02
N LYS A 111 0.38 -13.46 6.27
CA LYS A 111 -0.41 -14.55 6.86
C LYS A 111 -1.71 -13.99 7.41
N LEU A 112 -2.77 -14.74 7.19
CA LEU A 112 -4.03 -14.58 7.91
C LEU A 112 -4.17 -15.66 8.96
N THR A 113 -4.47 -15.25 10.18
CA THR A 113 -5.03 -16.16 11.17
C THR A 113 -6.53 -16.00 11.19
N LEU A 114 -7.23 -17.11 11.06
CA LEU A 114 -8.68 -17.16 10.90
C LEU A 114 -9.27 -18.06 11.98
N VAL A 115 -10.48 -17.74 12.44
CA VAL A 115 -11.26 -18.67 13.26
C VAL A 115 -11.62 -19.92 12.45
N ASN A 116 -12.01 -20.98 13.15
CA ASN A 116 -12.49 -22.20 12.48
C ASN A 116 -13.70 -21.87 11.57
N PRO A 117 -13.70 -22.25 10.28
CA PRO A 117 -14.77 -21.89 9.35
C PRO A 117 -16.15 -22.38 9.80
N SER A 118 -16.22 -23.52 10.51
CA SER A 118 -17.49 -24.05 11.02
C SER A 118 -18.14 -23.14 12.07
N SER A 119 -17.36 -22.30 12.76
CA SER A 119 -17.89 -21.32 13.72
C SER A 119 -18.67 -20.18 13.05
N VAL A 120 -18.51 -20.01 11.74
CA VAL A 120 -19.20 -19.01 10.92
C VAL A 120 -20.12 -19.64 9.87
N GLY A 121 -20.43 -20.93 10.01
CA GLY A 121 -21.30 -21.68 9.12
C GLY A 121 -20.66 -22.09 7.79
N ALA A 122 -19.32 -22.03 7.67
CA ALA A 122 -18.58 -22.40 6.47
C ALA A 122 -17.83 -23.73 6.64
N GLU A 123 -17.43 -24.32 5.52
CA GLU A 123 -16.62 -25.53 5.52
C GLU A 123 -15.13 -25.22 5.37
N LYS A 124 -14.80 -24.16 4.62
CA LYS A 124 -13.41 -23.79 4.34
C LYS A 124 -13.23 -22.30 4.10
N TRP A 125 -11.97 -21.89 4.16
CA TRP A 125 -11.54 -20.56 3.79
C TRP A 125 -10.98 -20.58 2.38
N ARG A 126 -11.35 -19.58 1.58
CA ARG A 126 -10.71 -19.28 0.31
C ARG A 126 -10.22 -17.85 0.31
N ILE A 127 -9.10 -17.62 -0.36
CA ILE A 127 -8.52 -16.28 -0.50
C ILE A 127 -8.16 -15.98 -1.95
N ARG A 128 -7.99 -14.71 -2.25
CA ARG A 128 -7.23 -14.24 -3.42
C ARG A 128 -6.69 -12.85 -3.15
N THR A 129 -5.57 -12.51 -3.78
CA THR A 129 -5.10 -11.13 -3.86
C THR A 129 -5.96 -10.36 -4.86
N VAL A 130 -6.23 -9.10 -4.57
CA VAL A 130 -7.09 -8.23 -5.38
C VAL A 130 -6.46 -6.85 -5.50
N GLY A 131 -6.80 -6.14 -6.58
CA GLY A 131 -6.33 -4.77 -6.80
C GLY A 131 -7.11 -3.77 -5.96
N GLU A 132 -6.89 -2.48 -6.24
CA GLU A 132 -7.56 -1.37 -5.54
C GLU A 132 -9.09 -1.47 -5.58
N ASN A 133 -9.65 -2.09 -6.63
CA ASN A 133 -11.08 -2.29 -6.77
C ASN A 133 -11.52 -3.60 -6.13
N VAL A 134 -11.84 -3.54 -4.84
CA VAL A 134 -12.42 -4.68 -4.11
C VAL A 134 -13.94 -4.56 -4.10
N TYR A 135 -14.59 -5.52 -4.75
CA TYR A 135 -16.04 -5.61 -4.75
C TYR A 135 -16.54 -6.55 -3.65
N THR A 136 -17.59 -6.16 -2.95
CA THR A 136 -18.28 -7.01 -1.97
C THR A 136 -18.89 -8.22 -2.69
N PRO A 137 -18.49 -9.46 -2.36
CA PRO A 137 -19.08 -10.63 -2.97
C PRO A 137 -20.56 -10.79 -2.60
N ALA A 138 -21.35 -11.34 -3.52
CA ALA A 138 -22.72 -11.72 -3.21
C ALA A 138 -22.78 -13.01 -2.39
N SER A 139 -23.74 -13.10 -1.48
CA SER A 139 -24.04 -14.31 -0.72
C SER A 139 -24.47 -15.43 -1.67
N GLY A 140 -23.90 -16.62 -1.50
CA GLY A 140 -24.12 -17.78 -2.35
C GLY A 140 -23.40 -17.73 -3.71
N ALA A 141 -22.69 -16.65 -4.03
CA ALA A 141 -21.91 -16.57 -5.27
C ALA A 141 -20.67 -17.47 -5.21
N PHE A 142 -20.24 -17.97 -6.37
CA PHE A 142 -19.00 -18.74 -6.47
C PHE A 142 -17.79 -17.83 -6.20
N PHE A 143 -16.89 -18.29 -5.33
CA PHE A 143 -15.66 -17.59 -4.99
C PHE A 143 -14.46 -18.17 -5.75
N ASP A 144 -14.03 -17.45 -6.79
CA ASP A 144 -12.84 -17.78 -7.56
C ASP A 144 -11.56 -17.32 -6.84
N GLY A 145 -11.17 -18.09 -5.84
CA GLY A 145 -9.92 -17.97 -5.09
C GLY A 145 -9.27 -19.32 -4.86
N VAL A 146 -8.25 -19.40 -4.01
CA VAL A 146 -7.58 -20.66 -3.62
C VAL A 146 -7.97 -21.07 -2.22
N ASP A 147 -8.03 -22.38 -1.94
CA ASP A 147 -8.22 -22.87 -0.57
C ASP A 147 -7.07 -22.40 0.33
N TYR A 148 -7.39 -22.01 1.55
CA TYR A 148 -6.44 -21.44 2.49
C TYR A 148 -6.58 -22.07 3.88
N ALA A 149 -5.46 -22.50 4.45
CA ALA A 149 -5.38 -22.87 5.84
C ALA A 149 -4.79 -21.72 6.66
N SER A 150 -5.39 -21.44 7.82
CA SER A 150 -4.93 -20.39 8.74
C SER A 150 -3.43 -20.50 9.02
N GLY A 151 -2.70 -19.38 8.88
CA GLY A 151 -1.26 -19.28 9.08
C GLY A 151 -0.38 -19.68 7.88
N GLN A 152 -0.96 -20.06 6.74
CA GLN A 152 -0.20 -20.25 5.49
C GLN A 152 0.25 -18.92 4.90
N ASP A 153 1.40 -18.93 4.21
CA ASP A 153 1.87 -17.74 3.50
C ASP A 153 0.96 -17.44 2.30
N ILE A 154 0.71 -16.15 2.12
CA ILE A 154 -0.02 -15.55 1.02
C ILE A 154 1.00 -14.71 0.27
N ASP A 155 1.27 -15.07 -0.97
CA ASP A 155 2.12 -14.29 -1.84
C ASP A 155 1.42 -12.97 -2.17
N LEU A 156 2.08 -11.86 -1.84
CA LEU A 156 1.58 -10.54 -2.16
C LEU A 156 2.38 -10.00 -3.33
N ASP A 157 1.69 -9.83 -4.44
CA ASP A 157 2.21 -8.98 -5.48
C ASP A 157 2.29 -7.55 -4.93
N THR A 158 3.42 -6.88 -5.17
CA THR A 158 3.66 -5.48 -4.79
C THR A 158 2.59 -4.52 -5.29
N GLU A 159 1.84 -4.89 -6.32
CA GLU A 159 0.71 -4.11 -6.86
C GLU A 159 -0.63 -4.37 -6.12
N HIS A 160 -0.71 -5.41 -5.28
CA HIS A 160 -1.96 -5.96 -4.75
C HIS A 160 -1.91 -6.22 -3.22
N PRO A 161 -1.86 -5.18 -2.37
CA PRO A 161 -1.78 -5.33 -0.90
C PRO A 161 -3.08 -5.82 -0.25
N LEU A 162 -4.14 -6.00 -1.05
CA LEU A 162 -5.47 -6.35 -0.57
C LEU A 162 -5.72 -7.84 -0.76
N ILE A 163 -6.15 -8.48 0.33
CA ILE A 163 -6.52 -9.89 0.35
C ILE A 163 -8.03 -9.97 0.57
N LEU A 164 -8.74 -10.51 -0.41
CA LEU A 164 -10.15 -10.86 -0.24
C LEU A 164 -10.25 -12.28 0.31
N VAL A 165 -10.90 -12.41 1.46
CA VAL A 165 -11.10 -13.67 2.19
C VAL A 165 -12.57 -14.02 2.14
N ALA A 166 -12.89 -15.27 1.84
CA ALA A 166 -14.26 -15.79 1.87
C ALA A 166 -14.34 -17.06 2.72
N ALA A 167 -15.33 -17.09 3.61
CA ALA A 167 -15.81 -18.32 4.22
C ALA A 167 -16.77 -18.96 3.22
N THR A 168 -16.48 -20.18 2.75
CA THR A 168 -17.29 -20.84 1.72
C THR A 168 -17.82 -22.20 2.16
N ASP A 169 -18.90 -22.64 1.52
CA ASP A 169 -19.36 -24.03 1.58
C ASP A 169 -18.45 -24.98 0.77
N ALA A 170 -18.86 -26.26 0.68
CA ALA A 170 -18.18 -27.29 -0.10
C ALA A 170 -18.00 -26.92 -1.59
N ASP A 171 -18.98 -26.21 -2.14
CA ASP A 171 -19.09 -25.83 -3.56
C ASP A 171 -18.42 -24.47 -3.86
N ASN A 172 -17.64 -23.94 -2.91
CA ASN A 172 -16.97 -22.64 -2.97
C ASN A 172 -17.93 -21.44 -3.03
N ARG A 173 -19.16 -21.57 -2.51
CA ARG A 173 -20.09 -20.45 -2.47
C ARG A 173 -19.88 -19.60 -1.23
N VAL A 174 -19.86 -18.29 -1.41
CA VAL A 174 -19.59 -17.32 -0.34
C VAL A 174 -20.72 -17.33 0.69
N ILE A 175 -20.35 -17.51 1.95
CA ILE A 175 -21.26 -17.33 3.10
C ILE A 175 -20.93 -16.01 3.78
N ARG A 176 -19.64 -15.77 4.03
CA ARG A 176 -19.11 -14.54 4.63
C ARG A 176 -17.83 -14.10 3.94
N TYR A 177 -17.45 -12.84 4.15
CA TYR A 177 -16.22 -12.30 3.58
C TYR A 177 -15.49 -11.33 4.51
N ALA A 178 -14.21 -11.11 4.26
CA ALA A 178 -13.45 -9.99 4.78
C ALA A 178 -12.51 -9.45 3.72
N VAL A 179 -12.16 -8.18 3.86
CA VAL A 179 -11.04 -7.58 3.13
C VAL A 179 -9.96 -7.32 4.18
N ALA A 180 -8.81 -7.97 4.00
CA ALA A 180 -7.63 -7.69 4.79
C ALA A 180 -6.67 -6.84 3.95
N VAL A 181 -6.03 -5.88 4.60
CA VAL A 181 -4.97 -5.07 3.99
C VAL A 181 -3.69 -5.46 4.68
N TYR A 182 -2.71 -5.93 3.92
CA TYR A 182 -1.34 -6.02 4.40
C TYR A 182 -0.51 -5.01 3.64
N ILE A 183 -0.09 -3.97 4.36
CA ILE A 183 0.95 -3.09 3.88
C ILE A 183 2.23 -3.68 4.47
N PRO A 184 3.12 -4.29 3.65
CA PRO A 184 4.43 -4.65 4.17
C PRO A 184 5.01 -3.38 4.78
N GLU A 185 5.36 -3.43 6.07
CA GLU A 185 6.16 -2.36 6.64
C GLU A 185 7.39 -2.22 5.74
N PRO A 186 7.79 -0.99 5.37
CA PRO A 186 8.96 -0.82 4.53
C PRO A 186 10.09 -1.61 5.18
N ALA A 187 10.79 -2.43 4.38
CA ALA A 187 12.00 -3.08 4.86
C ALA A 187 12.81 -2.00 5.55
N VAL A 188 13.11 -2.21 6.84
CA VAL A 188 13.83 -1.20 7.59
C VAL A 188 15.23 -1.14 7.00
N GLU A 189 15.47 -0.11 6.19
CA GLU A 189 16.74 0.17 5.57
C GLU A 189 17.57 0.99 6.55
N VAL A 190 18.79 0.54 6.78
CA VAL A 190 19.83 1.23 7.50
C VAL A 190 20.66 2.00 6.49
N THR A 191 20.61 3.32 6.60
CA THR A 191 21.40 4.22 5.76
C THR A 191 22.45 4.94 6.60
N LEU A 192 23.58 5.28 5.97
CA LEU A 192 24.53 6.21 6.56
C LEU A 192 24.03 7.63 6.33
N GLY A 193 23.88 8.38 7.41
CA GLY A 193 23.64 9.82 7.37
C GLY A 193 24.84 10.58 6.79
N PRO A 194 24.70 11.91 6.58
CA PRO A 194 25.76 12.74 6.04
C PRO A 194 27.07 12.59 6.82
N LEU A 195 28.16 12.33 6.10
CA LEU A 195 29.49 12.18 6.66
C LEU A 195 30.28 13.46 6.44
N HIS A 196 30.82 14.02 7.53
CA HIS A 196 31.60 15.24 7.50
C HIS A 196 33.08 14.96 7.80
N ALA A 197 33.96 15.63 7.05
CA ALA A 197 35.39 15.55 7.30
C ALA A 197 35.74 16.02 8.73
N GLY A 198 36.69 15.32 9.37
CA GLY A 198 37.25 15.70 10.67
C GLY A 198 36.40 15.35 11.91
N VAL A 199 35.17 14.84 11.75
CA VAL A 199 34.33 14.38 12.87
C VAL A 199 34.21 12.86 12.81
N GLY A 200 34.77 12.14 13.77
CA GLY A 200 34.59 10.69 13.90
C GLY A 200 33.19 10.33 14.40
N GLN A 201 32.13 10.71 13.70
CA GLN A 201 30.76 10.37 14.05
C GLN A 201 30.04 9.80 12.81
N LEU A 202 29.36 8.68 13.00
CA LEU A 202 28.45 8.09 12.02
C LEU A 202 27.02 8.23 12.50
N SER A 203 26.11 8.40 11.57
CA SER A 203 24.66 8.35 11.80
C SER A 203 24.12 7.16 11.03
N LEU A 204 23.49 6.21 11.72
CA LEU A 204 22.82 5.06 11.10
C LEU A 204 21.32 5.26 11.27
N ARG A 205 20.61 5.50 10.17
CA ARG A 205 19.19 5.82 10.19
C ARG A 205 18.35 4.65 9.71
N ALA A 206 17.33 4.29 10.48
CA ALA A 206 16.29 3.34 10.11
C ALA A 206 15.20 4.02 9.27
N SER A 207 14.72 3.39 8.20
CA SER A 207 13.55 3.89 7.44
C SER A 207 12.20 3.62 8.13
N GLY A 208 12.18 2.75 9.16
CA GLY A 208 10.99 2.36 9.92
C GLY A 208 11.23 2.25 11.43
N GLU A 209 10.21 1.82 12.16
CA GLU A 209 10.30 1.61 13.61
C GLU A 209 11.14 0.37 13.94
N LEU A 210 11.92 0.46 15.02
CA LEU A 210 12.79 -0.63 15.49
C LEU A 210 12.25 -1.23 16.77
N HIS A 211 12.54 -2.52 16.99
CA HIS A 211 12.25 -3.19 18.26
C HIS A 211 12.90 -2.47 19.46
N ALA A 212 12.27 -2.60 20.64
CA ALA A 212 12.83 -2.09 21.89
C ALA A 212 14.23 -2.66 22.18
N ASP A 213 14.46 -3.96 21.93
CA ASP A 213 15.77 -4.59 22.05
C ASP A 213 16.84 -3.86 21.24
N THR A 214 16.54 -3.53 19.98
CA THR A 214 17.45 -2.81 19.07
C THR A 214 17.76 -1.44 19.64
N THR A 215 16.74 -0.66 19.99
CA THR A 215 16.89 0.72 20.47
C THR A 215 17.53 0.83 21.86
N SER A 216 17.62 -0.28 22.60
CA SER A 216 18.28 -0.38 23.91
C SER A 216 19.79 -0.66 23.84
N LEU A 217 20.33 -0.92 22.64
CA LEU A 217 21.77 -1.15 22.46
C LEU A 217 22.56 0.11 22.83
N THR A 218 23.58 -0.07 23.68
CA THR A 218 24.46 1.02 24.15
C THR A 218 25.92 0.81 23.77
N ASN A 219 26.28 -0.41 23.37
CA ASN A 219 27.63 -0.77 22.94
C ASN A 219 27.66 -0.99 21.43
N THR A 220 28.58 -0.32 20.76
CA THR A 220 28.77 -0.45 19.31
C THR A 220 29.10 -1.88 18.90
N ALA A 221 29.80 -2.66 19.74
CA ALA A 221 30.12 -4.07 19.46
C ALA A 221 28.88 -4.99 19.43
N ASP A 222 27.75 -4.53 19.96
CA ASP A 222 26.47 -5.22 19.86
C ASP A 222 25.66 -4.77 18.64
N LEU A 223 25.98 -3.60 18.08
CA LEU A 223 25.34 -3.07 16.88
C LEU A 223 26.08 -3.45 15.58
N LEU A 224 27.41 -3.37 15.60
CA LEU A 224 28.28 -3.42 14.42
C LEU A 224 29.24 -4.62 14.48
N GLU A 225 29.42 -5.27 13.33
CA GLU A 225 30.43 -6.31 13.14
C GLU A 225 31.76 -5.69 12.67
N SER A 226 31.70 -4.75 11.73
CA SER A 226 32.90 -4.12 11.17
C SER A 226 32.64 -2.68 10.69
N ILE A 227 33.70 -1.87 10.67
CA ILE A 227 33.73 -0.56 10.01
C ILE A 227 35.00 -0.51 9.15
N SER A 228 34.85 -0.08 7.90
CA SER A 228 35.94 0.16 6.95
C SER A 228 35.89 1.61 6.46
N ILE A 229 37.04 2.30 6.49
CA ILE A 229 37.19 3.67 6.00
C ILE A 229 38.27 3.66 4.92
N GLY A 230 37.93 4.05 3.69
CA GLY A 230 38.87 4.06 2.58
C GLY A 230 39.43 2.68 2.21
N GLY A 231 38.75 1.60 2.63
CA GLY A 231 39.20 0.22 2.43
C GLY A 231 40.02 -0.36 3.59
N GLU A 232 40.35 0.43 4.61
CA GLU A 232 41.02 -0.05 5.82
C GLU A 232 40.00 -0.43 6.88
N SER A 233 40.03 -1.69 7.33
CA SER A 233 39.26 -2.17 8.48
C SER A 233 40.08 -2.02 9.77
N ALA A 234 39.53 -1.34 10.78
CA ALA A 234 40.19 -1.23 12.08
C ALA A 234 39.25 -1.73 13.20
N PRO A 235 39.43 -2.97 13.69
CA PRO A 235 38.59 -3.54 14.75
C PRO A 235 38.69 -2.76 16.08
N GLY A 236 39.76 -1.99 16.29
CA GLY A 236 39.93 -1.11 17.44
C GLY A 236 38.88 0.01 17.53
N TRP A 237 38.34 0.49 16.41
CA TRP A 237 37.35 1.57 16.40
C TRP A 237 36.03 1.16 17.04
N ILE A 238 35.66 -0.12 16.96
CA ILE A 238 34.42 -0.63 17.57
C ILE A 238 34.56 -0.65 19.09
N GLN A 239 35.74 -1.02 19.61
CA GLN A 239 35.96 -1.18 21.05
C GLN A 239 36.03 0.15 21.81
N SER A 240 36.45 1.23 21.15
CA SER A 240 36.56 2.58 21.75
C SER A 240 35.33 3.47 21.49
N SER A 241 34.36 2.96 20.74
CA SER A 241 33.14 3.69 20.37
C SER A 241 31.97 3.44 21.33
N PHE A 242 31.03 4.38 21.34
CA PHE A 242 29.72 4.18 21.98
C PHE A 242 28.61 4.55 21.02
N VAL A 243 27.41 4.06 21.32
CA VAL A 243 26.21 4.23 20.50
C VAL A 243 25.12 4.91 21.32
N ILE A 244 24.43 5.87 20.70
CA ILE A 244 23.25 6.53 21.27
C ILE A 244 22.09 6.38 20.30
N TRP A 245 20.97 5.87 20.79
CA TRP A 245 19.71 5.92 20.05
C TRP A 245 19.01 7.27 20.24
N ASP A 246 18.68 7.93 19.14
CA ASP A 246 17.79 9.09 19.12
C ASP A 246 16.41 8.67 18.59
N SER A 247 15.44 8.60 19.50
CA SER A 247 14.06 8.21 19.18
C SER A 247 13.31 9.25 18.36
N MET A 248 13.73 10.53 18.37
CA MET A 248 13.05 11.56 17.57
C MET A 248 13.37 11.40 16.08
N THR A 249 14.58 10.94 15.76
CA THR A 249 15.06 10.82 14.38
C THR A 249 15.21 9.39 13.90
N SER A 250 14.89 8.41 14.76
CA SER A 250 15.06 6.97 14.51
C SER A 250 16.48 6.64 14.03
N THR A 251 17.47 7.17 14.75
CA THR A 251 18.88 7.16 14.34
C THR A 251 19.79 6.69 15.47
N PHE A 252 20.74 5.82 15.14
CA PHE A 252 21.90 5.57 16.00
C PHE A 252 23.03 6.53 15.67
N LEU A 253 23.51 7.23 16.67
CA LEU A 253 24.74 8.02 16.61
C LEU A 253 25.89 7.13 17.11
N VAL A 254 26.83 6.80 16.23
CA VAL A 254 28.03 6.03 16.55
C VAL A 254 29.20 7.00 16.63
N GLN A 255 29.79 7.15 17.81
CA GLN A 255 30.96 8.01 17.99
C GLN A 255 32.24 7.17 17.92
N LEU A 256 33.15 7.51 17.01
CA LEU A 256 34.43 6.87 16.74
C LEU A 256 35.58 7.82 17.16
N PRO A 257 36.03 7.81 18.43
CA PRO A 257 36.92 8.85 18.97
C PRO A 257 38.29 8.92 18.28
N GLU A 258 38.74 7.80 17.72
CA GLU A 258 40.05 7.65 17.09
C GLU A 258 39.99 7.70 15.56
N ALA A 259 38.79 7.84 14.98
CA ALA A 259 38.62 7.91 13.53
C ALA A 259 38.63 9.37 13.04
N THR A 260 39.33 9.60 11.92
CA THR A 260 39.25 10.85 11.18
C THR A 260 38.88 10.54 9.74
N PHE A 261 37.87 11.25 9.22
CA PHE A 261 37.43 11.09 7.84
C PHE A 261 38.09 12.13 6.95
N ALA A 262 38.73 11.67 5.87
CA ALA A 262 39.16 12.49 4.76
C ALA A 262 38.08 12.52 3.67
N SER A 263 38.01 13.62 2.93
CA SER A 263 37.03 13.76 1.85
C SER A 263 37.24 12.74 0.74
N GLY A 264 36.13 12.25 0.19
CA GLY A 264 36.14 11.24 -0.86
C GLY A 264 36.40 9.82 -0.35
N GLN A 265 36.62 9.62 0.95
CA GLN A 265 36.70 8.28 1.51
C GLN A 265 35.32 7.61 1.51
N THR A 266 35.28 6.35 1.11
CA THR A 266 34.10 5.50 1.32
C THR A 266 34.15 4.92 2.73
N VAL A 267 33.05 5.07 3.46
CA VAL A 267 32.82 4.39 4.74
C VAL A 267 31.85 3.26 4.50
N VAL A 268 32.21 2.05 4.89
CA VAL A 268 31.35 0.87 4.87
C VAL A 268 31.16 0.39 6.29
N VAL A 269 29.92 0.21 6.70
CA VAL A 269 29.54 -0.33 7.99
C VAL A 269 28.89 -1.68 7.78
N THR A 270 29.39 -2.71 8.47
CA THR A 270 28.79 -4.04 8.53
C THR A 270 28.04 -4.18 9.84
N LEU A 271 26.75 -4.47 9.77
CA LEU A 271 25.90 -4.65 10.93
C LEU A 271 26.09 -6.05 11.51
N LYS A 272 26.04 -6.17 12.83
CA LYS A 272 26.11 -7.47 13.49
C LYS A 272 24.81 -8.24 13.23
N PRO A 273 24.86 -9.51 12.75
CA PRO A 273 23.67 -10.29 12.52
C PRO A 273 22.78 -10.36 13.77
N GLY A 274 21.48 -10.05 13.62
CA GLY A 274 20.53 -10.07 14.73
C GLY A 274 20.51 -8.83 15.62
N ALA A 275 21.41 -7.87 15.42
CA ALA A 275 21.43 -6.63 16.20
C ALA A 275 20.25 -5.71 15.86
N TRP A 276 19.83 -5.72 14.60
CA TRP A 276 18.76 -4.91 14.09
C TRP A 276 17.50 -5.76 13.95
N LYS A 277 16.44 -5.35 14.64
CA LYS A 277 15.12 -5.97 14.57
C LYS A 277 14.04 -4.93 14.28
N ASP A 278 13.08 -5.30 13.45
CA ASP A 278 11.87 -4.51 13.22
C ASP A 278 10.95 -4.47 14.46
N VAL A 279 9.85 -3.72 14.40
CA VAL A 279 8.91 -3.61 15.53
C VAL A 279 8.31 -4.96 15.97
N SER A 280 8.27 -5.96 15.08
CA SER A 280 7.79 -7.32 15.39
C SER A 280 8.84 -8.18 16.10
N GLY A 281 10.09 -7.72 16.16
CA GLY A 281 11.23 -8.45 16.71
C GLY A 281 11.91 -9.38 15.70
N ALA A 282 11.52 -9.34 14.43
CA ALA A 282 12.19 -10.09 13.37
C ALA A 282 13.53 -9.44 13.02
N VAL A 283 14.54 -10.27 12.74
CA VAL A 283 15.89 -9.81 12.40
C VAL A 283 15.91 -9.18 11.01
N LEU A 284 16.49 -8.00 10.89
CA LEU A 284 16.70 -7.31 9.62
C LEU A 284 17.85 -7.97 8.85
N GLU A 285 17.61 -8.36 7.60
CA GLU A 285 18.59 -9.07 6.76
C GLU A 285 19.71 -8.18 6.22
N GLN A 286 19.59 -6.86 6.32
CA GLN A 286 20.63 -5.96 5.84
C GLN A 286 21.91 -6.16 6.65
N THR A 287 22.97 -6.57 5.96
CA THR A 287 24.27 -6.84 6.59
C THR A 287 25.24 -5.68 6.48
N SER A 288 25.00 -4.71 5.58
CA SER A 288 25.88 -3.54 5.44
C SER A 288 25.23 -2.32 4.82
N CYS A 289 25.83 -1.15 5.06
CA CYS A 289 25.53 0.10 4.39
C CYS A 289 26.84 0.87 4.08
N ALA A 290 26.83 1.72 3.06
CA ALA A 290 27.99 2.46 2.61
C ALA A 290 27.65 3.94 2.30
N GLY A 291 28.61 4.83 2.54
CA GLY A 291 28.50 6.26 2.30
C GLY A 291 29.84 6.87 1.90
N VAL A 292 29.82 8.04 1.28
CA VAL A 292 31.04 8.78 0.88
C VAL A 292 31.15 10.04 1.74
N VAL A 293 32.35 10.31 2.25
CA VAL A 293 32.64 11.51 3.05
C VAL A 293 32.67 12.74 2.17
N GLU A 294 31.71 13.64 2.38
CA GLU A 294 31.64 14.89 1.63
C GLU A 294 32.43 15.99 2.35
N LEU A 295 33.17 16.77 1.56
CA LEU A 295 33.72 18.04 2.02
C LEU A 295 32.58 19.05 1.99
N THR A 296 32.07 19.43 3.17
CA THR A 296 31.33 20.69 3.27
C THR A 296 32.35 21.83 3.13
N VAL A 297 32.65 22.20 1.89
CA VAL A 297 33.28 23.50 1.63
C VAL A 297 32.24 24.52 2.09
N PRO A 298 32.55 25.40 3.07
CA PRO A 298 31.62 26.45 3.45
C PRO A 298 31.19 27.19 2.18
N PRO A 299 29.90 27.52 2.02
CA PRO A 299 29.50 28.34 0.89
C PRO A 299 30.40 29.59 0.88
N VAL A 300 31.04 29.86 -0.26
CA VAL A 300 31.85 31.07 -0.42
C VAL A 300 30.93 32.23 -0.08
N ILE A 301 31.16 32.89 1.05
CA ILE A 301 30.36 34.05 1.45
C ILE A 301 30.59 35.07 0.33
N PRO A 302 29.54 35.46 -0.43
CA PRO A 302 29.71 36.48 -1.45
C PRO A 302 30.26 37.75 -0.78
N PRO A 303 31.12 38.52 -1.46
CA PRO A 303 31.67 39.74 -0.88
C PRO A 303 30.51 40.60 -0.36
N ILE A 304 30.63 41.02 0.90
CA ILE A 304 29.64 41.90 1.53
C ILE A 304 29.51 43.14 0.62
N PRO A 305 28.30 43.47 0.12
CA PRO A 305 28.10 44.67 -0.66
C PRO A 305 28.60 45.89 0.11
N PRO A 306 29.23 46.89 -0.54
CA PRO A 306 29.65 48.10 0.14
C PRO A 306 28.47 48.71 0.88
N ILE A 307 28.66 49.01 2.16
CA ILE A 307 27.64 49.65 2.99
C ILE A 307 27.27 50.99 2.31
N PRO A 308 25.99 51.24 2.00
CA PRO A 308 25.58 52.51 1.43
C PRO A 308 25.98 53.66 2.36
N PRO A 309 26.38 54.84 1.83
CA PRO A 309 26.66 56.00 2.66
C PRO A 309 25.44 56.31 3.55
N ILE A 310 25.67 56.48 4.84
CA ILE A 310 24.64 56.84 5.80
C ILE A 310 24.07 58.22 5.38
N PRO A 311 22.75 58.35 5.14
CA PRO A 311 22.13 59.63 4.83
C PRO A 311 22.42 60.65 5.94
N PRO A 312 22.61 61.94 5.62
CA PRO A 312 22.75 62.97 6.64
C PRO A 312 21.53 62.95 7.57
N ILE A 313 21.79 62.98 8.88
CA ILE A 313 20.74 63.03 9.91
C ILE A 313 19.92 64.32 9.66
N PRO A 314 18.59 64.24 9.53
CA PRO A 314 17.74 65.41 9.39
C PRO A 314 17.94 66.39 10.56
N PRO A 315 17.80 67.70 10.35
CA PRO A 315 17.81 68.66 11.44
C PRO A 315 16.77 68.27 12.49
N ILE A 316 17.16 68.29 13.77
CA ILE A 316 16.23 68.11 14.88
C ILE A 316 15.17 69.22 14.78
N PRO A 317 13.86 68.88 14.75
CA PRO A 317 12.81 69.89 14.73
C PRO A 317 12.93 70.84 15.94
N PRO A 318 12.63 72.13 15.79
CA PRO A 318 12.60 73.05 16.91
C PRO A 318 11.62 72.55 17.97
N ILE A 319 12.08 72.53 19.23
CA ILE A 319 11.26 72.16 20.38
C ILE A 319 10.07 73.14 20.45
N PRO A 320 8.82 72.65 20.51
CA PRO A 320 7.66 73.52 20.67
C PRO A 320 7.80 74.39 21.92
N GLN A 321 7.62 75.70 21.78
CA GLN A 321 7.61 76.58 22.93
C GLN A 321 6.41 76.23 23.83
N ILE A 322 6.71 75.91 25.08
CA ILE A 322 5.70 75.68 26.11
C ILE A 322 5.03 77.04 26.39
N PRO A 323 3.69 77.15 26.32
CA PRO A 323 3.00 78.38 26.67
C PRO A 323 3.30 78.79 28.12
N PRO A 324 3.46 80.09 28.41
CA PRO A 324 3.59 80.57 29.78
C PRO A 324 2.31 80.28 30.58
N VAL A 325 2.49 79.82 31.82
CA VAL A 325 1.43 79.61 32.82
C VAL A 325 1.09 80.93 33.51
#